data_AF-A0A7S1PP08-F1
#
_entry.id   AF-A0A7S1PP08-F1
#
_cell.length_a   1.000
_cell.length_b   1.000
_cell.length_c   1.000
_cell.angle_alpha   90.00
_cell.angle_beta   90.00
_cell.angle_gamma   90.00
#
_symmetry.space_group_name_H-M   'P 1'
#
loop_
_entity.id
_entity.type
_entity.pdbx_description
1 polymer ?
#
loop_
_entity_poly.entity_id
_entity_poly.type
_entity_poly.pdbx_seq_one_letter_code
_entity_poly.pdbx_strand_id
1 'polypeptide(L)'
;DGELARYSRDDGEARERFRAAVVHLGGLGVVSRVSLDVVPAFQVEQRVYEDVDLDALLPAFQHLAHSVDSLTLGINFGAQKALVWMRYFEREDGQGTLAPALAESHLGGRLRRSPVPFYESRVGVPTTRRGPWHDVPSFFMEGMREINVPQVALQSEY
;
A
#
# COMPACT_ATOMS: atom_id res chain seq x y z
N ASP A 1 -8.39 26.13 -24.29
CA ASP A 1 -8.05 27.56 -24.16
C ASP A 1 -6.97 27.83 -23.10
N GLY A 2 -6.72 26.89 -22.18
CA GLY A 2 -5.75 27.09 -21.09
C GLY A 2 -6.41 27.65 -19.83
N GLU A 3 -7.75 27.69 -19.79
CA GLU A 3 -8.49 28.09 -18.61
C GLU A 3 -8.46 27.02 -17.51
N LEU A 4 -8.62 27.47 -16.26
CA LEU A 4 -8.71 26.60 -15.10
C LEU A 4 -10.14 26.08 -14.93
N ALA A 5 -10.29 24.75 -14.97
CA ALA A 5 -11.51 24.09 -14.53
C ALA A 5 -11.37 23.60 -13.08
N ARG A 6 -12.43 23.74 -12.28
CA ARG A 6 -12.53 23.19 -10.93
C ARG A 6 -13.63 22.15 -10.88
N TYR A 7 -13.35 21.03 -10.24
CA TYR A 7 -14.31 19.97 -9.95
C TYR A 7 -14.30 19.69 -8.45
N SER A 8 -15.47 19.58 -7.82
CA SER A 8 -15.62 19.24 -6.40
C SER A 8 -16.62 18.10 -6.19
N ARG A 9 -16.42 17.31 -5.13
CA ARG A 9 -17.42 16.32 -4.66
C ARG A 9 -18.70 16.98 -4.18
N ASP A 10 -18.61 18.24 -3.75
CA ASP A 10 -19.72 19.02 -3.19
C ASP A 10 -20.58 19.69 -4.28
N ASP A 11 -20.21 19.53 -5.56
CA ASP A 11 -20.89 20.18 -6.69
C ASP A 11 -22.19 19.45 -7.07
N GLY A 12 -23.08 19.16 -6.11
CA GLY A 12 -24.45 18.67 -6.32
C GLY A 12 -24.69 17.81 -7.58
N GLU A 13 -25.45 18.34 -8.54
CA GLU A 13 -25.78 17.70 -9.82
C GLU A 13 -24.57 17.44 -10.74
N ALA A 14 -23.46 18.12 -10.52
CA ALA A 14 -22.20 17.97 -11.24
C ALA A 14 -21.23 16.96 -10.61
N ARG A 15 -21.62 16.26 -9.54
CA ARG A 15 -20.79 15.22 -8.89
C ARG A 15 -20.28 14.16 -9.87
N GLU A 16 -21.05 13.81 -10.90
CA GLU A 16 -20.62 12.86 -11.92
C GLU A 16 -19.49 13.41 -12.80
N ARG A 17 -19.45 14.73 -13.05
CA ARG A 17 -18.30 15.36 -13.74
C ARG A 17 -17.04 15.30 -12.88
N PHE A 18 -17.17 15.51 -11.57
CA PHE A 18 -16.05 15.30 -10.65
C PHE A 18 -15.56 13.85 -10.70
N ARG A 19 -16.45 12.86 -10.61
CA ARG A 19 -16.08 11.43 -10.66
C ARG A 19 -15.31 11.07 -11.93
N ALA A 20 -15.76 11.56 -13.09
CA ALA A 20 -15.05 11.38 -14.35
C ALA A 20 -13.70 12.12 -14.39
N ALA A 21 -13.59 13.24 -13.69
CA ALA A 21 -12.36 14.03 -13.62
C ALA A 21 -11.33 13.49 -12.61
N VAL A 22 -11.68 12.59 -11.68
CA VAL A 22 -10.71 12.02 -10.72
C VAL A 22 -9.72 11.08 -11.43
N VAL A 23 -10.20 10.22 -12.32
CA VAL A 23 -9.38 9.29 -13.11
C VAL A 23 -9.60 9.58 -14.59
N HIS A 24 -8.81 10.52 -15.13
CA HIS A 24 -9.00 11.03 -16.49
C HIS A 24 -7.86 10.68 -17.46
N LEU A 25 -6.83 9.95 -17.00
CA LEU A 25 -5.70 9.49 -17.83
C LEU A 25 -5.02 10.59 -18.67
N GLY A 26 -4.99 11.83 -18.16
CA GLY A 26 -4.46 12.99 -18.89
C GLY A 26 -5.41 13.62 -19.93
N GLY A 27 -6.55 13.00 -20.22
CA GLY A 27 -7.48 13.43 -21.28
C GLY A 27 -8.18 14.78 -21.03
N LEU A 28 -8.25 15.24 -19.78
CA LEU A 28 -8.81 16.54 -19.40
C LEU A 28 -7.75 17.63 -19.23
N GLY A 29 -6.49 17.33 -19.52
CA GLY A 29 -5.34 18.22 -19.33
C GLY A 29 -4.56 17.95 -18.04
N VAL A 30 -3.77 18.95 -17.61
CA VAL A 30 -2.86 18.84 -16.46
C VAL A 30 -3.60 19.16 -15.16
N VAL A 31 -3.47 18.27 -14.17
CA VAL A 31 -3.92 18.54 -12.79
C VAL A 31 -2.87 19.41 -12.09
N SER A 32 -3.21 20.66 -11.82
CA SER A 32 -2.30 21.61 -11.14
C SER A 32 -2.53 21.71 -9.64
N ARG A 33 -3.70 21.30 -9.12
CA ARG A 33 -4.06 21.35 -7.69
C ARG A 33 -5.00 20.21 -7.34
N VAL A 34 -4.82 19.65 -6.14
CA VAL A 34 -5.71 18.63 -5.56
C VAL A 34 -6.00 19.00 -4.11
N SER A 35 -7.24 18.79 -3.69
CA SER A 35 -7.64 18.79 -2.28
C SER A 35 -8.04 17.36 -1.90
N LEU A 36 -7.47 16.86 -0.80
CA LEU A 36 -7.74 15.52 -0.26
C LEU A 36 -8.36 15.65 1.13
N ASP A 37 -9.35 14.81 1.44
CA ASP A 37 -9.69 14.60 2.84
C ASP A 37 -8.58 13.79 3.48
N VAL A 38 -8.21 14.19 4.69
CA VAL A 38 -7.21 13.49 5.48
C VAL A 38 -7.85 12.93 6.73
N VAL A 39 -7.25 11.88 7.26
CA VAL A 39 -7.60 11.29 8.55
C VAL A 39 -6.54 11.67 9.60
N PRO A 40 -6.84 11.57 10.90
CA PRO A 40 -5.82 11.72 11.94
C PRO A 40 -4.63 10.78 11.69
N ALA A 41 -3.44 11.21 12.11
CA ALA A 41 -2.26 10.38 12.00
C ALA A 41 -2.40 9.12 12.89
N PHE A 42 -1.98 7.98 12.37
CA PHE A 42 -2.03 6.68 13.06
C PHE A 42 -0.70 5.92 12.98
N GLN A 43 -0.57 4.89 13.81
CA GLN A 43 0.53 3.92 13.75
C GLN A 43 0.13 2.73 12.89
N VAL A 44 1.10 2.12 12.22
CA VAL A 44 0.94 0.90 11.43
C VAL A 44 1.83 -0.18 12.01
N GLU A 45 1.24 -1.33 12.30
CA GLU A 45 1.99 -2.56 12.53
C GLU A 45 2.05 -3.36 11.22
N GLN A 46 3.24 -3.48 10.65
CA GLN A 46 3.50 -4.28 9.46
C GLN A 46 4.15 -5.61 9.87
N ARG A 47 3.62 -6.71 9.36
CA ARG A 47 4.18 -8.06 9.49
C ARG A 47 4.46 -8.60 8.11
N VAL A 48 5.68 -9.08 7.90
CA VAL A 48 6.10 -9.66 6.62
C VAL A 48 6.41 -11.12 6.82
N TYR A 49 5.75 -11.99 6.06
CA TYR A 49 6.03 -13.42 6.06
C TYR A 49 6.65 -13.82 4.74
N GLU A 50 7.80 -14.48 4.79
CA GLU A 50 8.48 -15.04 3.62
C GLU A 50 8.25 -16.54 3.50
N ASP A 51 8.41 -17.05 2.28
CA ASP A 51 8.20 -18.46 1.94
C ASP A 51 6.81 -18.98 2.34
N VAL A 52 5.79 -18.12 2.30
CA VAL A 52 4.38 -18.52 2.51
C VAL A 52 3.98 -19.49 1.41
N ASP A 53 3.33 -20.59 1.79
CA ASP A 53 2.89 -21.60 0.84
C ASP A 53 1.71 -21.09 0.01
N LEU A 54 1.85 -21.12 -1.33
CA LEU A 54 0.79 -20.66 -2.21
C LEU A 54 -0.46 -21.55 -2.13
N ASP A 55 -0.29 -22.86 -1.91
CA ASP A 55 -1.41 -23.81 -1.76
C ASP A 55 -2.21 -23.56 -0.47
N ALA A 56 -1.56 -23.01 0.57
CA ALA A 56 -2.22 -22.58 1.80
C ALA A 56 -2.80 -21.17 1.68
N LEU A 57 -2.14 -20.27 0.94
CA LEU A 57 -2.53 -18.87 0.79
C LEU A 57 -3.78 -18.69 -0.05
N LEU A 58 -3.88 -19.38 -1.20
CA LEU A 58 -4.99 -19.17 -2.14
C LEU A 58 -6.36 -19.47 -1.52
N PRO A 59 -6.58 -20.59 -0.81
CA PRO A 59 -7.84 -20.85 -0.13
C PRO A 59 -8.13 -19.87 1.02
N ALA A 60 -7.08 -19.36 1.69
CA ALA A 60 -7.20 -18.43 2.81
C ALA A 60 -7.31 -16.95 2.39
N PHE A 61 -7.11 -16.63 1.10
CA PHE A 61 -6.92 -15.25 0.63
C PHE A 61 -8.05 -14.31 1.04
N GLN A 62 -9.31 -14.71 0.82
CA GLN A 62 -10.45 -13.85 1.16
C GLN A 62 -10.48 -13.53 2.64
N HIS A 63 -10.33 -14.54 3.50
CA HIS A 63 -10.29 -14.33 4.95
C HIS A 63 -9.13 -13.41 5.34
N LEU A 64 -7.93 -13.64 4.77
CA LEU A 64 -6.76 -12.83 5.03
C LEU A 64 -6.97 -11.36 4.65
N ALA A 65 -7.47 -11.11 3.44
CA ALA A 65 -7.73 -9.77 2.91
C ALA A 65 -8.76 -8.99 3.74
N HIS A 66 -9.67 -9.67 4.45
CA HIS A 66 -10.63 -9.06 5.38
C HIS A 66 -10.09 -8.92 6.81
N SER A 67 -8.93 -9.48 7.12
CA SER A 67 -8.34 -9.50 8.47
C SER A 67 -7.22 -8.47 8.67
N VAL A 68 -6.95 -7.64 7.67
CA VAL A 68 -5.89 -6.61 7.68
C VAL A 68 -6.42 -5.36 6.97
N ASP A 69 -5.87 -4.20 7.29
CA ASP A 69 -6.24 -2.95 6.62
C ASP A 69 -5.55 -2.79 5.26
N SER A 70 -4.38 -3.43 5.09
CA SER A 70 -3.68 -3.50 3.82
C SER A 70 -2.92 -4.83 3.69
N LEU A 71 -3.05 -5.44 2.51
CA LEU A 71 -2.38 -6.68 2.14
C LEU A 71 -1.59 -6.46 0.85
N THR A 72 -0.32 -6.87 0.83
CA THR A 72 0.49 -6.92 -0.40
C THR A 72 1.11 -8.30 -0.53
N LEU A 73 1.04 -8.87 -1.74
CA LEU A 73 1.57 -10.19 -2.05
C LEU A 73 2.60 -10.09 -3.18
N GLY A 74 3.83 -10.54 -2.92
CA GLY A 74 4.82 -10.82 -3.95
C GLY A 74 4.85 -12.33 -4.21
N ILE A 75 4.39 -12.77 -5.37
CA ILE A 75 4.26 -14.20 -5.68
C ILE A 75 5.39 -14.66 -6.58
N ASN A 76 6.07 -15.73 -6.18
CA ASN A 76 6.98 -16.48 -7.03
C ASN A 76 6.29 -17.77 -7.48
N PHE A 77 5.61 -17.70 -8.64
CA PHE A 77 4.91 -18.84 -9.23
C PHE A 77 5.83 -20.02 -9.54
N GLY A 78 7.11 -19.77 -9.88
CA GLY A 78 8.08 -20.85 -10.15
C GLY A 78 8.46 -21.64 -8.90
N ALA A 79 8.41 -21.01 -7.73
CA ALA A 79 8.71 -21.64 -6.45
C ALA A 79 7.46 -22.10 -5.67
N GLN A 80 6.25 -21.75 -6.13
CA GLN A 80 5.00 -21.93 -5.38
C GLN A 80 5.05 -21.29 -3.98
N LYS A 81 5.66 -20.11 -3.88
CA LYS A 81 5.80 -19.36 -2.62
C LYS A 81 5.41 -17.89 -2.78
N ALA A 82 5.00 -17.29 -1.68
CA ALA A 82 4.67 -15.88 -1.59
C ALA A 82 5.45 -15.17 -0.47
N LEU A 83 5.70 -13.89 -0.70
CA LEU A 83 6.12 -12.92 0.30
C LEU A 83 4.92 -12.03 0.61
N VAL A 84 4.50 -12.00 1.87
CA VAL A 84 3.20 -11.46 2.29
C VAL A 84 3.43 -10.33 3.28
N TRP A 85 3.03 -9.10 2.93
CA TRP A 85 2.99 -7.97 3.83
C TRP A 85 1.56 -7.77 4.32
N MET A 86 1.38 -7.91 5.63
CA MET A 86 0.14 -7.68 6.36
C MET A 86 0.29 -6.39 7.16
N ARG A 87 -0.69 -5.48 7.08
CA ARG A 87 -0.64 -4.19 7.78
C ARG A 87 -1.92 -3.95 8.56
N TYR A 88 -1.73 -3.60 9.82
CA TYR A 88 -2.79 -3.27 10.77
C TYR A 88 -2.65 -1.79 11.15
N PHE A 89 -3.74 -1.05 11.05
CA PHE A 89 -3.79 0.39 11.29
C PHE A 89 -4.35 0.64 12.68
N GLU A 90 -3.56 1.26 13.54
CA GLU A 90 -3.97 1.59 14.90
C GLU A 90 -4.67 2.96 14.90
N ARG A 91 -5.95 2.95 14.54
CA ARG A 91 -6.76 4.16 14.44
C ARG A 91 -7.65 4.37 15.67
N GLU A 92 -7.63 5.58 16.22
CA GLU A 92 -8.46 5.96 17.36
C GLU A 92 -9.95 6.04 17.02
N ASP A 93 -10.29 6.23 15.74
CA ASP A 93 -11.67 6.29 15.24
C ASP A 93 -12.32 4.90 15.06
N GLY A 94 -11.60 3.82 15.42
CA GLY A 94 -12.10 2.45 15.33
C GLY A 94 -12.22 1.91 13.90
N GLN A 95 -11.75 2.64 12.88
CA GLN A 95 -11.79 2.21 11.48
C GLN A 95 -10.61 1.31 11.08
N GLY A 96 -9.72 0.99 12.02
CA GLY A 96 -8.56 0.12 11.80
C GLY A 96 -8.76 -1.27 12.38
N THR A 97 -8.03 -2.24 11.86
CA THR A 97 -8.07 -3.62 12.31
C THR A 97 -7.09 -3.84 13.46
N LEU A 98 -7.57 -4.43 14.56
CA LEU A 98 -6.69 -4.85 15.66
C LEU A 98 -5.77 -5.99 15.22
N ALA A 99 -4.46 -5.80 15.39
CA ALA A 99 -3.49 -6.84 15.11
C ALA A 99 -3.69 -8.02 16.08
N PRO A 100 -3.81 -9.28 15.61
CA PRO A 100 -3.82 -10.44 16.48
C PRO A 100 -2.46 -10.62 17.17
N ALA A 101 -2.32 -11.55 18.11
CA ALA A 101 -1.00 -11.87 18.66
C ALA A 101 0.02 -12.18 17.54
N LEU A 102 1.25 -11.69 17.70
CA LEU A 102 2.30 -11.92 16.71
C LEU A 102 2.62 -13.42 16.62
N ALA A 103 2.63 -13.95 15.40
CA ALA A 103 3.03 -15.31 15.12
C ALA A 103 4.39 -15.32 14.39
N GLU A 104 5.30 -16.22 14.78
CA GLU A 104 6.58 -16.40 14.07
C GLU A 104 6.41 -17.14 12.73
N SER A 105 5.25 -17.76 12.51
CA SER A 105 4.91 -18.46 11.28
C SER A 105 3.47 -18.19 10.87
N HIS A 106 3.20 -18.13 9.56
CA HIS A 106 1.86 -17.95 9.02
C HIS A 106 1.74 -18.64 7.66
N LEU A 107 0.73 -19.50 7.50
CA LEU A 107 0.45 -20.23 6.25
C LEU A 107 1.70 -20.91 5.65
N GLY A 108 2.49 -21.58 6.49
CA GLY A 108 3.72 -22.26 6.09
C GLY A 108 4.96 -21.36 5.92
N GLY A 109 4.76 -20.03 5.91
CA GLY A 109 5.85 -19.06 5.89
C GLY A 109 6.35 -18.69 7.28
N ARG A 110 7.44 -17.92 7.33
CA ARG A 110 8.09 -17.44 8.56
C ARG A 110 8.17 -15.92 8.60
N LEU A 111 8.13 -15.36 9.80
CA LEU A 111 8.20 -13.92 10.01
C LEU A 111 9.59 -13.38 9.60
N ARG A 112 9.60 -12.43 8.67
CA ARG A 112 10.80 -11.79 8.14
C ARG A 112 11.06 -10.46 8.84
N ARG A 113 12.26 -10.32 9.42
CA ARG A 113 12.76 -9.09 10.07
C ARG A 113 13.87 -8.39 9.29
N SER A 114 14.54 -9.13 8.40
CA SER A 114 15.57 -8.59 7.53
C SER A 114 14.95 -7.88 6.31
N PRO A 115 15.51 -6.74 5.87
CA PRO A 115 15.02 -6.05 4.68
C PRO A 115 14.94 -6.96 3.45
N VAL A 116 13.93 -6.76 2.61
CA VAL A 116 13.78 -7.50 1.34
C VAL A 116 14.63 -6.84 0.27
N PRO A 117 15.57 -7.56 -0.37
CA PRO A 117 16.30 -7.02 -1.51
C PRO A 117 15.32 -6.63 -2.62
N PHE A 118 15.47 -5.43 -3.18
CA PHE A 118 14.65 -4.95 -4.29
C PHE A 118 15.57 -4.50 -5.41
N TYR A 119 15.38 -5.05 -6.61
CA TYR A 119 16.37 -4.96 -7.69
C TYR A 119 16.60 -3.53 -8.19
N GLU A 120 15.64 -2.61 -7.98
CA GLU A 120 15.75 -1.21 -8.37
C GLU A 120 16.30 -0.30 -7.28
N SER A 121 16.53 -0.83 -6.07
CA SER A 121 16.98 -0.05 -4.92
C SER A 121 18.30 -0.56 -4.37
N ARG A 122 19.17 0.36 -3.94
CA ARG A 122 20.38 0.02 -3.17
C ARG A 122 20.08 -0.32 -1.71
N VAL A 123 18.89 0.07 -1.23
CA VAL A 123 18.41 -0.16 0.12
C VAL A 123 17.30 -1.20 0.07
N GLY A 124 17.37 -2.23 0.92
CA GLY A 124 16.31 -3.22 1.01
C GLY A 124 15.02 -2.61 1.53
N VAL A 125 13.88 -3.10 1.05
CA VAL A 125 12.55 -2.70 1.51
C VAL A 125 12.40 -3.10 2.99
N PRO A 126 12.06 -2.17 3.89
CA PRO A 126 11.81 -2.48 5.29
C PRO A 126 10.68 -3.51 5.47
N THR A 127 10.85 -4.44 6.42
CA THR A 127 9.94 -5.56 6.65
C THR A 127 9.11 -5.41 7.92
N THR A 128 9.01 -6.46 8.75
CA THR A 128 8.23 -6.47 9.99
C THR A 128 8.68 -5.35 10.92
N ARG A 129 7.83 -4.35 11.12
CA ARG A 129 8.11 -3.15 11.91
C ARG A 129 6.81 -2.46 12.30
N ARG A 130 6.91 -1.57 13.30
CA ARG A 130 5.83 -0.68 13.71
C ARG A 130 6.31 0.76 13.61
N GLY A 131 5.43 1.68 13.20
CA GLY A 131 5.79 3.09 13.05
C GLY A 131 4.67 3.94 12.45
N PRO A 132 4.95 5.22 12.12
CA PRO A 132 3.93 6.12 11.60
C PRO A 132 3.49 5.72 10.19
N TRP A 133 2.21 5.96 9.89
CA TRP A 133 1.56 5.57 8.63
C TRP A 133 2.27 6.02 7.34
N HIS A 134 2.95 7.18 7.36
CA HIS A 134 3.63 7.71 6.17
C HIS A 134 4.99 7.03 5.92
N ASP A 135 5.56 6.37 6.93
CA ASP A 135 6.85 5.71 6.82
C ASP A 135 6.68 4.22 6.57
N VAL A 136 5.87 3.52 7.37
CA VAL A 136 5.81 2.05 7.39
C VAL A 136 5.58 1.38 6.02
N PRO A 137 4.56 1.77 5.22
CA PRO A 137 4.27 1.14 3.92
C PRO A 137 5.17 1.66 2.78
N SER A 138 6.06 2.61 3.04
CA SER A 138 6.90 3.22 2.01
C SER A 138 8.00 2.26 1.54
N PHE A 139 8.06 2.05 0.21
CA PHE A 139 9.09 1.26 -0.46
C PHE A 139 10.25 2.12 -0.98
N PHE A 140 9.97 3.40 -1.28
CA PHE A 140 10.89 4.32 -1.97
C PHE A 140 11.19 5.59 -1.18
N MET A 141 10.68 5.69 0.04
CA MET A 141 10.90 6.83 0.92
C MET A 141 11.32 6.37 2.31
N GLU A 142 12.27 7.07 2.90
CA GLU A 142 12.68 6.94 4.29
C GLU A 142 12.68 8.33 4.93
N GLY A 143 11.91 8.53 6.00
CA GLY A 143 11.85 9.83 6.67
C GLY A 143 11.43 10.98 5.74
N MET A 144 10.46 10.72 4.85
CA MET A 144 9.97 11.67 3.83
C MET A 144 11.01 12.09 2.78
N ARG A 145 12.10 11.31 2.63
CA ARG A 145 13.10 11.52 1.58
C ARG A 145 13.11 10.33 0.64
N GLU A 146 13.15 10.61 -0.66
CA GLU A 146 13.31 9.58 -1.69
C GLU A 146 14.67 8.89 -1.54
N ILE A 147 14.69 7.55 -1.47
CA ILE A 147 15.91 6.75 -1.26
C ILE A 147 16.54 6.24 -2.56
N ASN A 148 16.14 6.84 -3.70
CA ASN A 148 16.53 6.60 -5.09
C ASN A 148 15.90 5.36 -5.74
N VAL A 149 15.10 5.61 -6.78
CA VAL A 149 15.05 4.77 -7.97
C VAL A 149 16.03 5.40 -8.97
N PRO A 150 17.15 4.76 -9.37
CA PRO A 150 18.15 5.37 -10.25
C PRO A 150 17.59 5.65 -11.67
N GLN A 151 16.40 5.17 -11.96
CA GLN A 151 15.63 5.41 -13.17
C GLN A 151 14.25 5.90 -12.75
N VAL A 152 13.67 6.85 -13.49
CA VAL A 152 12.28 7.28 -13.29
C VAL A 152 11.38 6.04 -13.35
N ALA A 153 10.89 5.59 -12.19
CA ALA A 153 9.83 4.59 -12.14
C ALA A 153 8.51 5.29 -12.50
N LEU A 154 8.21 5.35 -13.79
CA LEU A 154 6.85 5.56 -14.26
C LEU A 154 6.12 4.22 -14.07
N GLN A 155 5.57 4.00 -12.87
CA GLN A 155 4.64 2.91 -12.64
C GLN A 155 3.30 3.29 -13.29
N SER A 156 3.00 2.71 -14.45
CA SER A 156 1.63 2.63 -14.97
C SER A 156 1.02 1.31 -14.52
N GLU A 157 -0.01 1.37 -13.68
CA GLU A 157 -0.88 0.21 -13.45
C GLU A 157 -1.87 0.15 -14.62
N TYR A 158 -1.93 -1.01 -15.30
CA TYR A 158 -2.86 -1.29 -16.40
C TYR A 158 -4.23 -1.72 -15.87
#